data_AF-A0A7K5Z463-F1
#
_entry.id   AF-A0A7K5Z463-F1
#
_cell.length_a   1.000
_cell.length_b   1.000
_cell.length_c   1.000
_cell.angle_alpha   90.00
_cell.angle_beta   90.00
_cell.angle_gamma   90.00
#
_symmetry.space_group_name_H-M   'P 1'
#
loop_
_entity.id
_entity.type
_entity.pdbx_description
1 polymer ?
#
loop_
_entity_poly.entity_id
_entity_poly.type
_entity_poly.pdbx_seq_one_letter_code
_entity_poly.pdbx_strand_id
1 'polypeptide(L)'
;MRAFLKSSEGCFQLKPHTTTIGRHQGADIVLQSPGVAEHHAVLEFTASDNGFVLQDFNSPHGTFVNGCQVQNAAVRVSPGDVLRFGRGGAAFQLVMDGAAQVRVGEVPMEGWMGVPREG
;
A
#
# COMPACT_ATOMS: atom_id res chain seq x y z
N MET A 1 -1.45 13.61 7.86
CA MET A 1 -1.01 12.87 6.67
C MET A 1 -1.77 11.55 6.62
N ARG A 2 -2.28 11.14 5.45
CA ARG A 2 -2.93 9.84 5.27
C ARG A 2 -2.08 9.01 4.33
N ALA A 3 -1.85 7.75 4.66
CA ALA A 3 -1.10 6.83 3.81
C ALA A 3 -1.79 5.48 3.76
N PHE A 4 -1.59 4.75 2.67
CA PHE A 4 -2.32 3.53 2.35
C PHE A 4 -1.39 2.53 1.67
N LEU A 5 -1.62 1.25 1.94
CA LEU A 5 -1.11 0.15 1.13
C LEU A 5 -2.23 -0.32 0.21
N LYS A 6 -2.06 -0.12 -1.10
CA LYS A 6 -3.00 -0.58 -2.13
C LYS A 6 -2.52 -1.89 -2.74
N SER A 7 -3.37 -2.89 -2.76
CA SER A 7 -3.17 -4.18 -3.42
C SER A 7 -4.38 -4.51 -4.29
N SER A 8 -4.26 -5.51 -5.15
CA SER A 8 -5.41 -6.11 -5.84
C SER A 8 -6.46 -6.65 -4.87
N GLU A 9 -6.07 -6.96 -3.63
CA GLU A 9 -6.96 -7.46 -2.58
C GLU A 9 -7.72 -6.35 -1.83
N GLY A 10 -7.29 -5.09 -1.95
CA GLY A 10 -7.93 -3.96 -1.28
C GLY A 10 -6.98 -2.82 -0.91
N CYS A 11 -7.49 -1.85 -0.16
CA CYS A 11 -6.73 -0.71 0.35
C CYS A 11 -6.71 -0.71 1.89
N PHE A 12 -5.50 -0.71 2.46
CA PHE A 12 -5.28 -0.75 3.89
C PHE A 12 -4.71 0.59 4.35
N GLN A 13 -5.37 1.24 5.31
CA GLN A 13 -4.91 2.53 5.82
C GLN A 13 -3.76 2.34 6.81
N LEU A 14 -2.69 3.12 6.63
CA LEU A 14 -1.55 3.17 7.54
C LEU A 14 -1.85 4.13 8.71
N LYS A 15 -1.35 3.76 9.88
CA LYS A 15 -1.34 4.61 11.07
C LYS A 15 -0.31 5.75 10.91
N PRO A 16 -0.51 6.87 11.64
CA PRO A 16 0.35 8.05 11.53
C PRO A 16 1.78 7.88 12.05
N HIS A 17 2.03 6.88 12.90
CA HIS A 17 3.36 6.62 13.48
C HIS A 17 3.85 5.23 13.10
N THR A 18 3.15 4.19 13.56
CA THR A 18 3.58 2.80 13.42
C THR A 18 2.41 1.95 12.99
N THR A 19 2.57 1.18 11.92
CA THR A 19 1.58 0.22 11.42
C THR A 19 2.16 -1.18 11.41
N THR A 20 1.54 -2.10 12.14
CA THR A 20 1.96 -3.50 12.20
C THR A 20 1.30 -4.32 11.09
N ILE A 21 2.07 -5.20 10.46
CA ILE A 21 1.63 -6.04 9.35
C ILE A 21 1.90 -7.51 9.68
N GLY A 22 0.89 -8.36 9.50
CA GLY A 22 1.05 -9.79 9.73
C GLY A 22 -0.26 -10.56 9.60
N ARG A 23 -0.22 -11.85 9.89
CA ARG A 23 -1.39 -12.73 9.87
C ARG A 23 -2.17 -12.71 11.18
N HIS A 24 -1.56 -12.19 12.25
CA HIS A 24 -2.18 -12.13 13.57
C HIS A 24 -3.36 -11.15 13.57
N GLN A 25 -4.48 -11.52 14.21
CA GLN A 25 -5.69 -10.68 14.25
C GLN A 25 -5.49 -9.34 14.99
N GLY A 26 -4.46 -9.25 15.84
CA GLY A 26 -4.06 -8.03 16.52
C GLY A 26 -3.15 -7.11 15.72
N ALA A 27 -2.78 -7.46 14.48
CA ALA A 27 -2.02 -6.57 13.60
C ALA A 27 -2.93 -5.48 13.01
N ASP A 28 -2.37 -4.32 12.71
CA ASP A 28 -3.12 -3.22 12.07
C ASP A 28 -3.54 -3.57 10.65
N ILE A 29 -2.67 -4.29 9.95
CA ILE A 29 -2.92 -4.82 8.61
C ILE A 29 -2.81 -6.34 8.69
N VAL A 30 -3.97 -6.98 8.67
CA VAL A 30 -4.09 -8.43 8.71
C VAL A 30 -4.06 -8.99 7.29
N LEU A 31 -3.00 -9.70 6.94
CA LEU A 31 -2.83 -10.35 5.63
C LEU A 31 -2.98 -11.87 5.79
N GLN A 32 -4.01 -12.45 5.16
CA GLN A 32 -4.27 -13.90 5.20
C GLN A 32 -3.48 -14.70 4.17
N SER A 33 -2.29 -14.25 3.82
CA SER A 33 -1.42 -14.93 2.84
C SER A 33 -0.59 -16.03 3.53
N PRO A 34 -0.42 -17.21 2.91
CA PRO A 34 0.33 -18.33 3.50
C PRO A 34 1.81 -18.02 3.71
N GLY A 35 2.38 -17.08 2.95
CA GLY A 35 3.76 -16.61 3.12
C GLY A 35 3.96 -15.53 4.19
N VAL A 36 2.90 -15.06 4.83
CA VAL A 36 2.95 -13.98 5.83
C VAL A 36 2.99 -14.58 7.24
N ALA A 37 3.87 -14.03 8.08
CA ALA A 37 4.02 -14.45 9.47
C ALA A 37 3.01 -13.75 10.37
N GLU A 38 2.78 -14.27 11.56
CA GLU A 38 1.88 -13.64 12.54
C GLU A 38 2.28 -12.20 12.86
N HIS A 39 3.57 -11.98 13.14
CA HIS A 39 4.21 -10.67 13.23
C HIS A 39 5.26 -10.59 12.13
N HIS A 40 4.88 -10.12 10.94
CA HIS A 40 5.75 -10.20 9.77
C HIS A 40 6.65 -8.97 9.66
N ALA A 41 6.04 -7.79 9.69
CA ALA A 41 6.76 -6.54 9.54
C ALA A 41 6.03 -5.39 10.24
N VAL A 42 6.73 -4.27 10.37
CA VAL A 42 6.19 -3.01 10.83
C VAL A 42 6.60 -1.90 9.88
N LEU A 43 5.67 -0.98 9.60
CA LEU A 43 5.93 0.25 8.85
C LEU A 43 5.93 1.41 9.82
N GLU A 44 7.06 2.10 9.95
CA GLU A 44 7.22 3.27 10.81
C GLU A 44 7.39 4.52 9.97
N PHE A 45 6.53 5.52 10.19
CA PHE A 45 6.64 6.82 9.56
C PHE A 45 7.70 7.65 10.26
N THR A 46 8.67 8.16 9.50
CA THR A 46 9.71 9.05 10.00
C THR A 46 9.46 10.46 9.44
N ALA A 47 9.04 11.38 10.31
CA ALA A 47 8.78 12.76 9.93
C ALA A 47 10.04 13.49 9.42
N SER A 48 11.22 13.13 9.93
CA SER A 48 12.51 13.73 9.54
C SER A 48 12.88 13.50 8.08
N ASP A 49 12.56 12.32 7.54
CA ASP A 49 12.86 11.93 6.15
C ASP A 49 11.61 12.01 5.25
N ASN A 50 10.45 12.41 5.80
CA ASN A 50 9.14 12.36 5.14
C ASN A 50 8.90 11.02 4.41
N GLY A 51 9.28 9.92 5.07
CA GLY A 51 9.33 8.59 4.48
C GLY A 51 8.92 7.52 5.47
N PHE A 52 8.88 6.27 5.00
CA PHE A 52 8.60 5.13 5.86
C PHE A 52 9.85 4.26 6.01
N VAL A 53 9.98 3.64 7.17
CA VAL A 53 10.93 2.57 7.43
C VAL A 53 10.13 1.30 7.57
N LEU A 54 10.36 0.36 6.67
CA LEU A 54 9.82 -0.98 6.71
C LEU A 54 10.80 -1.86 7.46
N GLN A 55 10.37 -2.40 8.61
CA GLN A 55 11.16 -3.33 9.40
C GLN A 55 10.53 -4.72 9.39
N ASP A 56 11.25 -5.71 8.85
CA ASP A 56 10.91 -7.13 8.84
C ASP A 56 11.35 -7.79 10.15
N PHE A 57 10.45 -8.52 10.80
CA PHE A 57 10.74 -9.23 12.04
C PHE A 57 11.29 -10.63 11.79
N ASN A 58 12.28 -10.73 10.91
CA ASN A 58 12.91 -11.98 10.48
C ASN A 58 11.87 -13.00 9.98
N SER A 59 11.02 -12.54 9.07
CA SER A 59 9.93 -13.36 8.56
C SER A 59 10.46 -14.57 7.77
N PRO A 60 9.82 -15.75 7.89
CA PRO A 60 10.32 -17.00 7.32
C PRO A 60 10.42 -16.98 5.79
N HIS A 61 9.62 -16.15 5.13
CA HIS A 61 9.61 -16.02 3.66
C HIS A 61 10.19 -14.69 3.18
N GLY A 62 10.68 -13.84 4.10
CA GLY A 62 11.24 -12.54 3.83
C GLY A 62 10.24 -11.49 3.37
N THR A 63 10.70 -10.25 3.40
CA THR A 63 10.02 -9.09 2.85
C THR A 63 10.76 -8.60 1.59
N PHE A 64 10.02 -8.14 0.59
CA PHE A 64 10.56 -7.64 -0.68
C PHE A 64 10.07 -6.22 -0.95
N VAL A 65 10.96 -5.36 -1.45
CA VAL A 65 10.68 -3.99 -1.88
C VAL A 65 11.09 -3.85 -3.33
N ASN A 66 10.17 -3.47 -4.21
CA ASN A 66 10.36 -3.36 -5.66
C ASN A 66 10.99 -4.62 -6.30
N GLY A 67 10.67 -5.79 -5.75
CA GLY A 67 11.20 -7.09 -6.18
C GLY A 67 12.54 -7.48 -5.55
N CYS A 68 13.20 -6.59 -4.81
CA CYS A 68 14.44 -6.86 -4.09
C CYS A 68 14.15 -7.33 -2.66
N GLN A 69 14.79 -8.41 -2.21
CA GLN A 69 14.65 -8.90 -0.85
C GLN A 69 15.34 -7.97 0.15
N VAL A 70 14.68 -7.66 1.26
CA VAL A 70 15.25 -6.87 2.36
C VAL A 70 16.25 -7.74 3.14
N GLN A 71 17.50 -7.30 3.23
CA GLN A 71 18.57 -8.06 3.90
C GLN A 71 18.81 -7.62 5.36
N ASN A 72 18.60 -6.35 5.70
CA ASN A 72 19.03 -5.76 6.97
C ASN A 72 17.93 -5.64 8.03
N ALA A 73 16.84 -6.40 7.90
CA ALA A 73 15.63 -6.30 8.72
C ALA A 73 14.95 -4.91 8.73
N ALA A 74 15.58 -3.82 8.27
CA ALA A 74 14.98 -2.51 8.10
C ALA A 74 15.41 -1.87 6.78
N VAL A 75 14.47 -1.26 6.06
CA VAL A 75 14.71 -0.56 4.80
C VAL A 75 13.83 0.67 4.69
N ARG A 76 14.37 1.75 4.12
CA ARG A 76 13.59 2.96 3.82
C ARG A 76 12.75 2.72 2.57
N VAL A 77 11.49 3.09 2.64
CA VAL A 77 10.54 2.98 1.53
C VAL A 77 9.81 4.31 1.34
N SER A 78 9.54 4.63 0.08
CA SER A 78 8.95 5.89 -0.35
C SER A 78 7.57 5.65 -1.00
N PRO A 79 6.71 6.67 -1.04
CA PRO A 79 5.46 6.58 -1.77
C PRO A 79 5.72 6.23 -3.24
N GLY A 80 5.01 5.23 -3.75
CA GLY A 80 5.20 4.64 -5.06
C GLY A 80 5.84 3.25 -5.00
N ASP A 81 6.57 2.92 -3.94
CA ASP A 81 7.23 1.63 -3.80
C ASP A 81 6.25 0.47 -3.65
N VAL A 82 6.62 -0.67 -4.23
CA VAL A 82 5.85 -1.91 -4.15
C VAL A 82 6.46 -2.82 -3.11
N LEU A 83 5.71 -3.04 -2.03
CA LEU A 83 6.07 -3.92 -0.92
C LEU A 83 5.44 -5.29 -1.12
N ARG A 84 6.14 -6.35 -0.78
CA ARG A 84 5.60 -7.72 -0.78
C ARG A 84 6.04 -8.43 0.48
N PHE A 85 5.08 -9.00 1.18
CA PHE A 85 5.27 -9.72 2.44
C PHE A 85 5.18 -11.22 2.15
N GLY A 86 6.32 -11.90 2.24
CA GLY A 86 6.45 -13.31 1.90
C GLY A 86 6.57 -13.61 0.40
N ARG A 87 7.23 -14.73 0.11
CA ARG A 87 7.41 -15.27 -1.23
C ARG A 87 6.05 -15.72 -1.80
N GLY A 88 5.64 -15.11 -2.91
CA GLY A 88 4.34 -15.36 -3.53
C GLY A 88 3.16 -14.61 -2.90
N GLY A 89 3.42 -13.71 -1.95
CA GLY A 89 2.39 -12.81 -1.40
C GLY A 89 1.96 -11.74 -2.39
N ALA A 90 0.85 -11.07 -2.08
CA ALA A 90 0.36 -9.94 -2.86
C ALA A 90 1.36 -8.76 -2.87
N ALA A 91 1.27 -7.95 -3.92
CA ALA A 91 2.02 -6.73 -4.06
C ALA A 91 1.21 -5.55 -3.50
N PHE A 92 1.81 -4.79 -2.60
CA PHE A 92 1.22 -3.65 -1.92
C PHE A 92 1.97 -2.38 -2.32
N GLN A 93 1.34 -1.52 -3.09
CA GLN A 93 1.89 -0.22 -3.42
C GLN A 93 1.68 0.75 -2.26
N LEU A 94 2.76 1.37 -1.80
CA LEU A 94 2.74 2.43 -0.81
C LEU A 94 2.25 3.73 -1.43
N VAL A 95 1.17 4.28 -0.90
CA VAL A 95 0.56 5.51 -1.41
C VAL A 95 0.41 6.49 -0.25
N MET A 96 1.05 7.65 -0.33
CA MET A 96 0.76 8.77 0.56
C MET A 96 -0.21 9.72 -0.11
N ASP A 97 -1.25 10.11 0.62
CA ASP A 97 -2.07 11.27 0.28
C ASP A 97 -1.38 12.51 0.88
N GLY A 98 -0.46 13.07 0.08
CA GLY A 98 0.07 14.41 0.24
C GLY A 98 -0.54 15.29 -0.84
N ALA A 99 -1.82 15.65 -0.69
CA ALA A 99 -2.50 16.62 -1.55
C ALA A 99 -2.25 16.46 -3.08
N ALA A 100 -2.73 15.37 -3.69
CA ALA A 100 -3.11 15.31 -5.12
C ALA A 100 -3.44 13.86 -5.53
N GLN A 101 -4.66 13.41 -5.25
CA GLN A 101 -5.31 12.47 -6.16
C GLN A 101 -6.47 13.22 -6.81
N VAL A 102 -6.09 13.86 -7.91
CA VAL A 102 -6.99 14.28 -8.98
C VAL A 102 -8.03 13.19 -9.19
N ARG A 103 -9.28 13.66 -9.10
CA ARG A 103 -10.51 13.01 -9.53
C ARG A 103 -10.21 12.06 -10.68
N VAL A 104 -10.40 10.76 -10.48
CA VAL A 104 -10.59 9.85 -11.61
C VAL A 104 -11.78 10.46 -12.36
N GLY A 105 -11.50 11.01 -13.54
CA GLY A 105 -12.48 11.64 -14.39
C GLY A 105 -13.51 10.59 -14.78
N GLU A 106 -14.62 10.56 -14.05
CA GLU A 106 -15.89 10.20 -14.65
C GLU A 106 -16.15 11.26 -15.72
N VAL A 107 -15.92 10.87 -16.97
CA VAL A 107 -16.31 11.66 -18.13
C VAL A 107 -17.82 11.89 -18.04
N PRO A 108 -18.32 13.14 -17.99
CA PRO A 108 -19.73 13.38 -18.23
C PRO A 108 -19.98 13.01 -19.69
N MET A 109 -20.71 11.93 -19.92
CA MET A 109 -21.25 11.60 -21.24
C MET A 109 -22.43 12.53 -21.55
N GLU A 110 -22.16 13.82 -21.75
CA GLU A 110 -23.12 14.75 -22.32
C GLU A 110 -22.60 15.28 -23.65
N GLY A 111 -23.24 14.85 -24.75
CA GLY A 111 -22.95 15.43 -26.07
C GLY A 111 -23.30 14.58 -27.28
N TRP A 112 -24.57 14.16 -27.46
CA TRP A 112 -25.12 14.04 -28.81
C TRP A 112 -26.36 14.93 -28.92
N MET A 113 -26.13 16.17 -29.33
CA MET A 113 -27.18 17.07 -29.78
C MET A 113 -27.35 16.89 -31.29
N GLY A 114 -28.59 16.70 -31.73
CA GLY A 114 -29.05 16.95 -33.09
C GLY A 114 -30.12 15.95 -33.52
N VAL A 115 -31.38 16.32 -33.81
CA VAL A 115 -32.06 17.61 -34.06
C VAL A 115 -33.57 17.33 -33.99
N PRO A 116 -34.46 18.23 -33.51
CA PRO A 116 -35.85 18.20 -33.95
C PRO A 116 -35.93 18.93 -35.29
N ARG A 117 -36.46 18.25 -36.32
CA ARG A 117 -36.93 18.90 -37.55
C ARG A 117 -38.41 18.57 -37.69
N GLU A 118 -39.12 19.65 -37.91
CA GLU A 118 -40.56 19.83 -37.91
C GLU A 118 -41.23 18.98 -39.00
N GLY A 119 -42.48 18.60 -38.74
CA GLY A 119 -43.38 17.89 -39.64
C GLY A 119 -44.74 17.73 -39.00
#